data_AF-A0AAV5W9X8-F1
#
_entry.id   AF-A0AAV5W9X8-F1
#
_cell.length_a   1.000
_cell.length_b   1.000
_cell.length_c   1.000
_cell.angle_alpha   90.00
_cell.angle_beta   90.00
_cell.angle_gamma   90.00
#
_symmetry.space_group_name_H-M   'P 1'
#
loop_
_entity.id
_entity.type
_entity.pdbx_description
1 polymer ?
#
loop_
_entity_poly.entity_id
_entity_poly.type
_entity_poly.pdbx_seq_one_letter_code
_entity_poly.pdbx_strand_id
1 'polypeptide(L)'
;LFCLINYSIQYDFILVAYFLFWFSVVITSITFPLAFYVYDGILNTEIFKTSYIYKLIIVNGIANCLRYYTHVGAIQIGVLPDLHEYFSFLNHNYLVCIFVFGFLFADAFQKSTSTFISINRLLSVWKGPVLRNVN
;
A
#
# COMPACT_ATOMS: atom_id res chain seq x y z
N LEU A 1 -37.83 8.10 -18.38
CA LEU A 1 -37.47 8.95 -17.23
C LEU A 1 -36.63 8.19 -16.19
N PHE A 2 -37.08 7.04 -15.68
CA PHE A 2 -36.32 6.23 -14.70
C PHE A 2 -34.93 5.77 -15.19
N CYS A 3 -34.78 5.37 -16.46
CA CYS A 3 -33.45 5.07 -17.03
C CYS A 3 -32.55 6.30 -17.14
N LEU A 4 -33.09 7.47 -17.50
CA LEU A 4 -32.30 8.71 -17.61
C LEU A 4 -31.86 9.24 -16.23
N ILE A 5 -32.72 9.09 -15.22
CA ILE A 5 -32.40 9.45 -13.82
C ILE A 5 -31.32 8.50 -13.26
N ASN A 6 -31.43 7.18 -13.51
CA ASN A 6 -30.37 6.23 -13.13
C ASN A 6 -29.05 6.49 -13.85
N TYR A 7 -29.11 6.88 -15.13
CA TYR A 7 -27.91 7.19 -15.92
C TYR A 7 -27.22 8.47 -15.42
N SER A 8 -27.99 9.52 -15.09
CA SER A 8 -27.47 10.76 -14.50
C SER A 8 -26.80 10.49 -13.14
N ILE A 9 -27.43 9.71 -12.27
CA ILE A 9 -26.88 9.36 -10.95
C ILE A 9 -25.62 8.49 -11.09
N GLN A 10 -25.56 7.58 -12.07
CA GLN A 10 -24.35 6.79 -12.35
C GLN A 10 -23.19 7.66 -12.85
N TYR A 11 -23.45 8.65 -13.70
CA TYR A 11 -22.41 9.55 -14.21
C TYR A 11 -21.80 10.41 -13.11
N ASP A 12 -22.62 10.94 -12.20
CA ASP A 12 -22.13 11.72 -11.05
C ASP A 12 -21.26 10.86 -10.13
N PHE A 13 -21.61 9.60 -9.92
CA PHE A 13 -20.84 8.67 -9.09
C PHE A 13 -19.48 8.31 -9.70
N ILE A 14 -19.42 8.11 -11.01
CA ILE A 14 -18.17 7.81 -11.73
C ILE A 14 -17.21 9.00 -11.64
N LEU A 15 -17.72 10.23 -11.81
CA LEU A 15 -16.92 11.44 -11.75
C LEU A 15 -16.36 11.68 -10.33
N VAL A 16 -17.17 11.48 -9.30
CA VAL A 16 -16.73 11.56 -7.90
C VAL A 16 -15.69 10.48 -7.59
N ALA A 17 -15.89 9.24 -8.02
CA ALA A 17 -14.93 8.16 -7.83
C ALA A 17 -13.59 8.46 -8.52
N TYR A 18 -13.63 9.02 -9.73
CA TYR A 18 -12.44 9.42 -10.48
C TYR A 18 -11.68 10.57 -9.79
N PHE A 19 -12.41 11.58 -9.29
CA PHE A 19 -11.82 12.67 -8.52
C PHE A 19 -11.14 12.15 -7.24
N LEU A 20 -11.83 11.30 -6.47
CA LEU A 20 -11.28 10.70 -5.25
C LEU A 20 -10.07 9.81 -5.53
N PHE A 21 -10.09 9.07 -6.65
CA PHE A 21 -8.97 8.25 -7.09
C PHE A 21 -7.71 9.12 -7.34
N TRP A 22 -7.81 10.15 -8.17
CA TRP A 22 -6.67 11.03 -8.46
C TRP A 22 -6.21 11.82 -7.24
N PHE A 23 -7.16 12.28 -6.42
CA PHE A 23 -6.85 12.93 -5.16
C PHE A 23 -6.02 12.03 -4.22
N SER A 24 -6.41 10.75 -4.11
CA SER A 24 -5.65 9.74 -3.38
C SER A 24 -4.24 9.58 -3.94
N VAL A 25 -4.09 9.50 -5.27
CA VAL A 25 -2.78 9.35 -5.93
C VAL A 25 -1.87 10.53 -5.62
N VAL A 26 -2.40 11.76 -5.66
CA VAL A 26 -1.64 12.98 -5.36
C VAL A 26 -1.18 13.01 -3.91
N ILE A 27 -2.10 12.78 -2.95
CA ILE A 27 -1.75 12.74 -1.52
C ILE A 27 -0.67 11.70 -1.26
N THR A 28 -0.83 10.52 -1.84
CA THR A 28 0.06 9.40 -1.61
C THR A 28 1.45 9.64 -2.22
N SER A 29 1.50 10.29 -3.38
CA SER A 29 2.74 10.70 -4.03
C SER A 29 3.54 11.73 -3.21
N ILE A 30 2.87 12.55 -2.39
CA ILE A 30 3.51 13.48 -1.45
C ILE A 30 3.92 12.78 -0.15
N THR A 31 3.06 11.86 0.33
CA THR A 31 3.26 11.19 1.63
C THR A 31 4.43 10.21 1.60
N PHE A 32 4.62 9.46 0.51
CA PHE A 32 5.68 8.45 0.44
C PHE A 32 7.10 9.03 0.47
N PRO A 33 7.46 10.07 -0.31
CA PRO A 33 8.77 10.72 -0.21
C PRO A 33 9.09 11.20 1.21
N LEU A 34 8.10 11.78 1.90
CA LEU A 34 8.25 12.20 3.29
C LEU A 34 8.50 11.00 4.21
N ALA A 35 7.78 9.89 4.01
CA ALA A 35 7.99 8.66 4.77
C ALA A 35 9.38 8.06 4.52
N PHE A 36 9.86 8.05 3.28
CA PHE A 36 11.20 7.58 2.93
C PHE A 36 12.30 8.42 3.57
N TYR A 37 12.11 9.75 3.63
CA TYR A 37 13.04 10.64 4.34
C TYR A 37 13.14 10.26 5.83
N VAL A 38 12.01 9.97 6.48
CA VAL A 38 12.01 9.50 7.88
C VAL A 38 12.67 8.12 8.00
N TYR A 39 12.42 7.20 7.07
CA TYR A 39 13.03 5.86 7.08
C TYR A 39 14.56 5.94 6.96
N ASP A 40 15.07 6.81 6.10
CA ASP A 40 16.51 7.06 5.98
C ASP A 40 17.11 7.60 7.29
N GLY A 41 16.44 8.58 7.92
CA GLY A 41 16.84 9.10 9.23
C GLY A 41 16.92 8.02 10.32
N ILE A 42 15.96 7.09 10.35
CA ILE A 42 15.95 5.97 11.29
C ILE A 42 17.09 4.98 11.01
N LEU A 43 17.43 4.72 9.74
CA LEU A 43 18.52 3.81 9.38
C LEU A 43 19.91 4.39 9.67
N ASN A 44 20.06 5.71 9.57
CA ASN A 44 21.32 6.41 9.79
C ASN A 44 21.60 6.71 11.27
N THR A 45 20.59 6.65 12.14
CA THR A 45 20.77 6.88 13.58
C THR A 45 21.22 5.58 14.28
N GLU A 46 22.39 5.62 14.93
CA GLU A 46 23.00 4.44 15.57
C GLU A 46 22.09 3.77 16.62
N ILE A 47 21.34 4.56 17.38
CA ILE A 47 20.42 4.09 18.42
C ILE A 47 19.32 3.19 17.85
N PHE A 48 18.82 3.50 16.65
CA PHE A 48 17.71 2.79 16.03
C PHE A 48 18.18 1.67 15.10
N LYS A 49 19.41 1.77 14.58
CA LYS A 49 20.01 0.80 13.64
C LYS A 49 20.16 -0.61 14.21
N THR A 50 20.32 -0.73 15.53
CA THR A 50 20.45 -2.00 16.26
C THR A 50 19.10 -2.69 16.51
N SER A 51 18.00 -1.94 16.49
CA SER A 51 16.70 -2.48 16.87
C SER A 51 15.95 -3.03 15.66
N TYR A 52 15.74 -4.34 15.65
CA TYR A 52 15.11 -5.08 14.55
C TYR A 52 13.67 -4.64 14.27
N ILE A 53 12.96 -4.11 15.29
CA ILE A 53 11.56 -3.70 15.13
C ILE A 53 11.42 -2.49 14.20
N TYR A 54 12.36 -1.53 14.24
CA TYR A 54 12.33 -0.37 13.36
C TYR A 54 12.59 -0.76 11.91
N LYS A 55 13.49 -1.73 11.68
CA LYS A 55 13.70 -2.30 10.34
C LYS A 55 12.43 -2.98 9.81
N LEU A 56 11.74 -3.76 10.64
CA LEU A 56 10.46 -4.37 10.26
C LEU A 56 9.39 -3.32 9.94
N ILE A 57 9.32 -2.23 10.70
CA ILE A 57 8.38 -1.13 10.44
C ILE A 57 8.69 -0.45 9.10
N ILE A 58 9.95 -0.16 8.81
CA ILE A 58 10.37 0.42 7.53
C ILE A 58 9.99 -0.51 6.37
N VAL A 59 10.31 -1.81 6.50
CA VAL A 59 9.98 -2.81 5.47
C VAL A 59 8.47 -2.93 5.24
N ASN A 60 7.66 -2.88 6.31
CA ASN A 60 6.20 -2.85 6.20
C ASN A 60 5.71 -1.58 5.50
N GLY A 61 6.32 -0.43 5.79
CA GLY A 61 6.07 0.83 5.10
C GLY A 61 6.32 0.74 3.59
N ILE A 62 7.46 0.17 3.20
CA ILE A 62 7.82 -0.09 1.79
C ILE A 62 6.81 -1.05 1.14
N ALA A 63 6.41 -2.11 1.85
CA ALA A 63 5.41 -3.06 1.37
C ALA A 63 4.06 -2.39 1.09
N ASN A 64 3.60 -1.50 1.98
CA ASN A 64 2.37 -0.73 1.79
C ASN A 64 2.46 0.21 0.57
N CYS A 65 3.62 0.84 0.37
CA CYS A 65 3.89 1.67 -0.80
C CYS A 65 3.76 0.87 -2.09
N LEU A 66 4.44 -0.27 -2.17
CA LEU A 66 4.36 -1.15 -3.31
C LEU A 66 2.94 -1.67 -3.55
N ARG A 67 2.21 -2.04 -2.48
CA ARG A 67 0.81 -2.50 -2.56
C ARG A 67 -0.10 -1.41 -3.12
N TYR A 68 0.10 -0.16 -2.70
CA TYR A 68 -0.71 0.96 -3.17
C TYR A 68 -0.50 1.19 -4.68
N TYR A 69 0.75 1.31 -5.14
CA TYR A 69 1.01 1.58 -6.56
C TYR A 69 0.58 0.43 -7.48
N THR A 70 0.79 -0.82 -7.06
CA THR A 70 0.34 -1.98 -7.82
C THR A 70 -1.19 -2.05 -7.90
N HIS A 71 -1.89 -1.70 -6.82
CA HIS A 71 -3.35 -1.59 -6.79
C HIS A 71 -3.89 -0.45 -7.65
N VAL A 72 -3.27 0.74 -7.60
CA VAL A 72 -3.62 1.89 -8.46
C VAL A 72 -3.45 1.51 -9.92
N GLY A 73 -2.34 0.87 -10.29
CA GLY A 73 -2.12 0.34 -11.63
C GLY A 73 -3.20 -0.64 -12.05
N ALA A 74 -3.55 -1.60 -11.18
CA ALA A 74 -4.61 -2.58 -11.45
C ALA A 74 -5.99 -1.92 -11.65
N ILE A 75 -6.33 -0.88 -10.87
CA ILE A 75 -7.62 -0.18 -10.99
C ILE A 75 -7.70 0.69 -12.24
N GLN A 76 -6.61 1.34 -12.65
CA GLN A 76 -6.59 2.13 -13.89
C GLN A 76 -6.95 1.27 -15.12
N ILE A 77 -6.64 -0.02 -15.08
CA ILE A 77 -6.97 -0.98 -16.14
C ILE A 77 -8.49 -1.22 -16.24
N GLY A 78 -9.23 -1.11 -15.13
CA GLY A 78 -10.67 -1.41 -15.08
C GLY A 78 -11.62 -0.20 -15.18
N VAL A 79 -11.15 1.02 -14.89
CA VAL A 79 -12.00 2.22 -14.73
C VAL A 79 -12.01 3.14 -15.96
N LEU A 80 -11.17 2.91 -16.96
CA LEU A 80 -11.12 3.70 -18.20
C LEU A 80 -11.87 2.98 -19.34
N PRO A 81 -13.20 3.18 -19.49
CA PRO A 81 -14.02 2.45 -20.47
C PRO A 81 -13.68 2.79 -21.94
N ASP A 82 -12.99 3.90 -22.23
CA ASP A 82 -12.67 4.34 -23.60
C ASP A 82 -11.31 3.86 -24.13
N LEU A 83 -10.64 2.96 -23.41
CA LEU A 83 -9.24 2.60 -23.68
C LEU A 83 -9.10 1.13 -24.09
N HIS A 84 -10.00 0.65 -24.97
CA HIS A 84 -9.94 -0.72 -25.50
C HIS A 84 -8.55 -1.04 -26.11
N GLU A 85 -7.90 -0.06 -26.77
CA GLU A 85 -6.54 -0.21 -27.29
C GLU A 85 -5.48 -0.30 -26.19
N TYR A 86 -5.61 0.47 -25.11
CA TYR A 86 -4.68 0.43 -23.97
C TYR A 86 -4.86 -0.83 -23.13
N PHE A 87 -6.08 -1.30 -22.93
CA PHE A 87 -6.35 -2.60 -22.31
C PHE A 87 -5.76 -3.74 -23.17
N SER A 88 -5.93 -3.67 -24.50
CA SER A 88 -5.33 -4.64 -25.42
C SER A 88 -3.79 -4.59 -25.35
N PHE A 89 -3.19 -3.41 -25.32
CA PHE A 89 -1.74 -3.21 -25.13
C PHE A 89 -1.24 -3.80 -23.81
N LEU A 90 -1.94 -3.53 -22.70
CA LEU A 90 -1.57 -4.03 -21.37
C LEU A 90 -1.68 -5.55 -21.27
N ASN A 91 -2.72 -6.13 -21.86
CA ASN A 91 -2.95 -7.57 -21.85
C ASN A 91 -1.95 -8.28 -22.78
N HIS A 92 -1.64 -7.70 -23.94
CA HIS A 92 -0.64 -8.23 -24.87
C HIS A 92 0.77 -8.28 -24.26
N ASN A 93 1.09 -7.30 -23.41
CA ASN A 93 2.38 -7.24 -22.70
C ASN A 93 2.39 -7.92 -21.32
N TYR A 94 1.33 -8.66 -20.95
CA TYR A 94 1.17 -9.32 -19.64
C TYR A 94 1.30 -8.38 -18.42
N LEU A 95 1.15 -7.07 -18.62
CA LEU A 95 1.31 -6.06 -17.57
C LEU A 95 0.22 -6.19 -16.51
N VAL A 96 -0.99 -6.58 -16.91
CA VAL A 96 -2.10 -6.87 -16.00
C VAL A 96 -1.71 -7.96 -14.99
N CYS A 97 -1.12 -9.07 -15.47
CA CYS A 97 -0.67 -10.16 -14.61
C CYS A 97 0.44 -9.70 -13.65
N ILE A 98 1.36 -8.84 -14.11
CA ILE A 98 2.42 -8.28 -13.27
C ILE A 98 1.85 -7.39 -12.18
N PHE A 99 0.87 -6.53 -12.47
CA PHE A 99 0.24 -5.67 -11.46
C PHE A 99 -0.53 -6.49 -10.42
N VAL A 100 -1.29 -7.50 -10.85
CA VAL A 100 -2.03 -8.39 -9.94
C VAL A 100 -1.07 -9.21 -9.07
N PHE A 101 -0.02 -9.78 -9.67
CA PHE A 101 1.02 -10.49 -8.92
C PHE A 101 1.72 -9.57 -7.93
N GLY A 102 2.13 -8.38 -8.35
CA GLY A 102 2.77 -7.39 -7.50
C GLY A 102 1.90 -6.98 -6.32
N PHE A 103 0.60 -6.81 -6.56
CA PHE A 103 -0.37 -6.54 -5.49
C PHE A 103 -0.46 -7.68 -4.49
N LEU A 104 -0.65 -8.92 -4.95
CA LEU A 104 -0.75 -10.10 -4.07
C LEU A 104 0.55 -10.34 -3.29
N PHE A 105 1.70 -10.17 -3.94
CA PHE A 105 3.01 -10.28 -3.32
C PHE A 105 3.20 -9.22 -2.24
N ALA A 106 2.93 -7.95 -2.56
CA ALA A 106 3.06 -6.85 -1.60
C ALA A 106 2.11 -7.01 -0.41
N ASP A 107 0.88 -7.49 -0.65
CA ASP A 107 -0.10 -7.77 0.42
C ASP A 107 0.34 -8.92 1.33
N ALA A 108 0.85 -10.03 0.77
CA ALA A 108 1.40 -11.13 1.55
C ALA A 108 2.59 -10.65 2.40
N PHE A 109 3.51 -9.89 1.79
CA PHE A 109 4.69 -9.37 2.47
C PHE A 109 4.34 -8.37 3.60
N GLN A 110 3.36 -7.50 3.36
CA GLN A 110 2.81 -6.58 4.35
C GLN A 110 2.19 -7.33 5.54
N LYS A 111 1.37 -8.36 5.28
CA LYS A 111 0.75 -9.19 6.33
C LYS A 111 1.79 -9.95 7.15
N SER A 112 2.79 -10.54 6.50
CA SER A 112 3.88 -11.25 7.18
C SER A 112 4.68 -10.30 8.09
N THR A 113 5.09 -9.14 7.57
CA THR A 113 5.86 -8.15 8.36
C THR A 113 5.03 -7.58 9.52
N SER A 114 3.75 -7.29 9.30
CA SER A 114 2.82 -6.89 10.37
C SER A 114 2.71 -7.95 11.46
N THR A 115 2.63 -9.22 11.08
CA THR A 115 2.58 -10.35 12.02
C THR A 115 3.86 -10.44 12.85
N PHE A 116 5.04 -10.28 12.23
CA PHE A 116 6.31 -10.25 12.95
C PHE A 116 6.44 -9.08 13.92
N ILE A 117 5.92 -7.89 13.55
CA ILE A 117 5.87 -6.74 14.46
C ILE A 117 4.99 -7.05 15.68
N SER A 118 3.81 -7.62 15.46
CA SER A 118 2.89 -8.00 16.53
C SER A 118 3.49 -9.06 17.45
N ILE A 119 4.15 -10.09 16.89
CA ILE A 119 4.84 -11.13 17.67
C ILE A 119 5.98 -10.51 18.50
N ASN A 120 6.80 -9.63 17.92
CA ASN A 120 7.87 -8.97 18.65
C ASN A 120 7.34 -8.13 19.82
N ARG A 121 6.23 -7.41 19.63
CA ARG A 121 5.57 -6.66 20.72
C ARG A 121 5.01 -7.60 21.78
N LEU A 122 4.35 -8.69 21.38
CA LEU A 122 3.83 -9.69 22.31
C LEU A 122 4.94 -10.32 23.17
N LEU A 123 6.06 -10.71 22.54
CA LEU A 123 7.23 -11.25 23.23
C LEU A 123 7.84 -10.23 24.19
N SER A 124 7.89 -8.96 23.81
CA SER A 124 8.37 -7.89 24.69
C SER A 124 7.50 -7.72 25.93
N VAL A 125 6.17 -7.78 25.80
CA VAL A 125 5.24 -7.74 26.93
C VAL A 125 5.35 -8.99 27.79
N TRP A 126 5.46 -10.17 27.17
CA TRP A 126 5.50 -11.44 27.90
C TRP A 126 6.83 -11.66 28.65
N LYS A 127 7.97 -11.30 28.05
CA LYS A 127 9.30 -11.40 28.68
C LYS A 127 9.67 -10.18 29.53
N GLY A 128 8.99 -9.06 29.36
CA GLY A 128 9.15 -7.84 30.17
C GLY A 128 9.11 -8.08 31.69
N PRO A 129 8.12 -8.83 32.24
CA PRO A 129 8.08 -9.13 33.68
C PRO A 129 9.18 -10.10 34.13
N VAL A 130 9.68 -10.99 33.26
CA VAL A 130 10.74 -11.94 33.60
C VAL A 130 12.09 -11.23 33.79
N LEU A 131 12.37 -10.18 33.01
CA LEU A 131 13.58 -9.37 33.17
C LEU A 131 13.51 -8.36 34.33
N ARG A 132 12.30 -8.00 34.77
CA ARG A 132 12.09 -7.06 35.88
C ARG A 132 12.25 -7.72 37.26
N ASN A 133 12.13 -9.05 37.34
CA ASN A 133 12.25 -9.83 38.59
C ASN A 133 13.66 -10.39 38.85
N VAL A 134 14.65 -10.05 38.02
CA VAL A 134 16.06 -10.49 38.18
C VAL A 134 16.96 -9.34 38.68
N ASN A 135 16.39 -8.17 38.96
CA ASN A 135 17.06 -7.05 39.64
C ASN A 135 16.55 -6.87 41.06
#